data_AF-S6TYX2-F1
#
_entry.id   AF-S6TYX2-F1
#
_cell.length_a   1.000
_cell.length_b   1.000
_cell.length_c   1.000
_cell.angle_alpha   90.00
_cell.angle_beta   90.00
_cell.angle_gamma   90.00
#
_symmetry.space_group_name_H-M   'P 1'
#
loop_
_entity.id
_entity.type
_entity.pdbx_description
1 polymer ?
#
loop_
_entity_poly.entity_id
_entity_poly.type
_entity_poly.pdbx_seq_one_letter_code
_entity_poly.pdbx_strand_id
1 'polypeptide(L)' 'MPPRSVPTLLLLGCLTLAACSTQPRPDASYERFMQLAADLEKRGDSTTAASFYQRATQQPEAGVESWRKLGAALLASN' A
#
# COMPACT_ATOMS: atom_id res chain seq x y z
N MET A 1 15.75 46.55 -20.65
CA MET A 1 15.36 45.13 -20.85
C MET A 1 15.20 44.49 -19.47
N PRO A 2 14.03 43.90 -19.13
CA PRO A 2 13.84 43.34 -17.80
C PRO A 2 14.63 42.03 -17.63
N PRO A 3 15.16 41.73 -16.44
CA PRO A 3 15.94 40.52 -16.21
C PRO A 3 15.03 39.28 -16.26
N ARG A 4 15.27 38.42 -17.26
CA ARG A 4 14.56 37.15 -17.52
C ARG A 4 14.81 36.05 -16.49
N SER A 5 15.48 36.36 -15.36
CA SER A 5 16.03 35.38 -14.42
C SER A 5 15.14 35.12 -13.19
N VAL A 6 14.17 35.99 -12.92
CA VAL A 6 13.22 35.87 -11.82
C VAL A 6 12.22 34.70 -11.97
N PRO A 7 11.65 34.39 -13.16
CA PRO A 7 10.63 33.35 -13.28
C PRO A 7 11.20 31.94 -13.07
N THR A 8 12.47 31.72 -13.39
CA THR A 8 13.11 30.39 -13.29
C THR A 8 13.34 29.97 -11.83
N LEU A 9 13.70 30.91 -10.95
CA LEU A 9 13.89 30.65 -9.51
C LEU A 9 12.55 30.41 -8.80
N LEU A 10 11.49 31.14 -9.19
CA LEU A 10 10.14 30.93 -8.66
C LEU A 10 9.57 29.56 -9.09
N LEU A 11 9.77 29.16 -10.34
CA LEU A 11 9.34 27.85 -10.84
C LEU A 11 10.02 26.68 -10.09
N LEU A 12 11.31 26.81 -9.78
CA LEU A 12 12.04 25.78 -9.03
C LEU A 12 11.52 25.64 -7.59
N GLY A 13 11.17 26.76 -6.95
CA GLY A 13 10.55 26.75 -5.61
C GLY A 13 9.16 26.11 -5.58
N CYS A 14 8.32 26.34 -6.59
CA CYS A 14 7.01 25.70 -6.67
C CYS A 14 7.10 24.17 -6.85
N LEU A 15 8.11 23.67 -7.57
CA LEU A 15 8.32 22.24 -7.78
C LEU A 15 8.72 21.50 -6.50
N THR A 16 9.48 22.14 -5.60
CA THR A 16 9.88 21.51 -4.33
C THR A 16 8.74 21.47 -3.32
N LEU A 17 7.84 22.47 -3.30
CA LEU A 17 6.65 22.45 -2.43
C LEU A 17 5.62 21.39 -2.86
N ALA A 18 5.45 21.16 -4.17
CA ALA A 18 4.51 20.15 -4.68
C ALA A 18 4.92 18.70 -4.35
N ALA A 19 6.21 18.45 -4.15
CA ALA A 19 6.72 17.15 -3.72
C ALA A 19 6.32 16.81 -2.27
N CYS A 20 6.16 17.82 -1.41
CA CYS A 20 5.73 17.62 -0.02
C CYS A 20 4.21 17.53 0.15
N SER A 21 3.41 18.06 -0.78
CA SER A 21 1.94 17.96 -0.73
C SER A 21 1.39 16.64 -1.31
N THR A 22 2.21 15.90 -2.04
CA THR A 22 1.88 14.55 -2.50
C THR A 22 2.22 13.56 -1.39
N GLN A 23 1.54 13.67 -0.25
CA GLN A 23 1.54 12.58 0.70
C GLN A 23 0.83 11.40 0.02
N PRO A 24 1.47 10.22 -0.11
CA PRO A 24 0.75 9.01 -0.43
C PRO A 24 -0.41 8.92 0.56
N ARG A 25 -1.64 8.88 0.07
CA ARG A 25 -2.80 8.59 0.93
C ARG A 25 -2.40 7.34 1.73
N PRO A 26 -2.48 7.35 3.09
CA PRO A 26 -2.07 6.23 3.91
C PRO A 26 -2.60 4.96 3.28
N ASP A 27 -1.66 4.14 2.83
CA ASP A 27 -1.85 3.21 1.73
C ASP A 27 -3.01 2.28 2.06
N ALA A 28 -4.04 2.26 1.22
CA ALA A 28 -5.08 1.22 1.28
C ALA A 28 -4.53 -0.14 0.78
N SER A 29 -3.22 -0.39 0.94
CA SER A 29 -2.54 -1.61 0.53
C SER A 29 -2.89 -2.75 1.47
N TYR A 30 -2.87 -2.53 2.79
CA TYR A 30 -3.32 -3.52 3.77
C TYR A 30 -4.75 -3.95 3.48
N GLU A 31 -5.67 -3.00 3.40
CA GLU A 31 -7.09 -3.30 3.16
C GLU A 31 -7.31 -4.04 1.84
N ARG A 32 -6.60 -3.66 0.77
CA ARG A 32 -6.67 -4.38 -0.51
C ARG A 32 -6.15 -5.81 -0.40
N PHE A 33 -5.01 -6.02 0.25
CA PHE A 33 -4.46 -7.36 0.42
C PHE A 33 -5.39 -8.24 1.26
N MET A 34 -5.95 -7.70 2.34
CA MET A 34 -6.91 -8.40 3.19
C MET A 34 -8.20 -8.77 2.44
N GLN A 35 -8.75 -7.85 1.66
CA GLN A 35 -9.96 -8.08 0.86
C GLN A 35 -9.73 -9.12 -0.24
N LEU A 36 -8.63 -8.98 -0.99
CA LEU A 36 -8.31 -9.90 -2.07
C LEU A 36 -8.03 -11.32 -1.55
N ALA A 37 -7.28 -11.44 -0.44
CA ALA A 37 -7.05 -12.72 0.22
C ALA A 37 -8.36 -13.37 0.67
N ALA A 38 -9.27 -12.59 1.28
CA ALA A 38 -10.57 -13.10 1.74
C ALA A 38 -11.44 -13.58 0.56
N ASP A 39 -11.38 -12.92 -0.58
CA ASP A 39 -12.12 -13.35 -1.77
C ASP A 39 -11.51 -14.61 -2.42
N LEU A 40 -10.21 -14.82 -2.31
CA LEU A 40 -9.54 -16.06 -2.72
C LEU A 40 -9.86 -17.22 -1.76
N GLU A 41 -9.85 -16.99 -0.44
CA GLU A 41 -10.29 -17.98 0.56
C GLU A 41 -11.73 -18.46 0.26
N LYS A 42 -12.66 -17.53 -0.01
CA LYS A 42 -14.06 -17.87 -0.36
C LYS A 42 -14.17 -18.72 -1.62
N ARG A 43 -13.21 -18.62 -2.53
CA ARG A 43 -13.14 -19.40 -3.77
C ARG A 43 -12.42 -20.75 -3.58
N GLY A 44 -11.91 -21.03 -2.37
CA GLY A 44 -11.14 -22.22 -2.04
C GLY A 44 -9.66 -22.14 -2.41
N ASP A 45 -9.17 -20.98 -2.85
CA ASP A 45 -7.75 -20.78 -3.16
C ASP A 45 -6.99 -20.29 -1.92
N SER A 46 -6.86 -21.18 -0.93
CA SER A 46 -6.18 -20.91 0.34
C SER A 46 -4.68 -20.63 0.15
N THR A 47 -4.04 -21.25 -0.85
CA THR A 47 -2.61 -21.06 -1.14
C THR A 47 -2.33 -19.64 -1.62
N THR A 48 -3.09 -19.15 -2.59
CA THR A 48 -2.93 -17.77 -3.05
C THR A 48 -3.37 -16.78 -1.98
N ALA A 49 -4.44 -17.09 -1.23
CA ALA A 49 -4.87 -16.26 -0.10
C ALA A 49 -3.77 -16.07 0.95
N ALA A 50 -3.06 -17.14 1.32
CA ALA A 50 -1.93 -17.07 2.26
C ALA A 50 -0.85 -16.09 1.77
N SER A 51 -0.53 -16.10 0.47
CA SER A 51 0.46 -15.17 -0.09
C SER A 51 0.05 -13.70 0.04
N PHE A 52 -1.26 -13.39 -0.05
CA PHE A 52 -1.77 -12.03 0.10
C PHE A 52 -1.87 -11.62 1.57
N TYR A 53 -2.28 -12.51 2.47
CA TYR A 53 -2.21 -12.23 3.90
C TYR A 53 -0.78 -11.98 4.38
N GLN A 54 0.20 -12.71 3.85
CA GLN A 54 1.62 -12.45 4.14
C GLN A 54 2.07 -11.06 3.69
N ARG A 55 1.58 -10.54 2.54
CA ARG A 55 1.88 -9.16 2.14
C ARG A 55 1.20 -8.13 3.04
N ALA A 56 0.00 -8.44 3.53
CA ALA A 56 -0.71 -7.61 4.50
C ALA A 56 0.08 -7.49 5.81
N THR A 57 0.76 -8.56 6.27
CA THR A 57 1.58 -8.50 7.49
C THR A 57 2.83 -7.62 7.37
N GLN A 58 3.23 -7.28 6.15
CA GLN A 58 4.38 -6.41 5.86
C GLN A 58 4.00 -4.93 5.74
N GLN A 59 2.71 -4.58 5.86
CA GLN A 59 2.28 -3.19 5.78
C GLN A 59 2.51 -2.45 7.11
N PRO A 60 2.75 -1.13 7.09
CA PRO A 60 2.92 -0.33 8.31
C PRO A 60 1.74 -0.44 9.29
N GLU A 61 0.52 -0.58 8.77
CA GLU A 61 -0.73 -0.73 9.51
C GLU A 61 -1.10 -2.19 9.85
N ALA A 62 -0.20 -3.15 9.62
CA ALA A 62 -0.47 -4.57 9.86
C ALA A 62 -0.90 -4.85 11.31
N GLY A 63 -2.12 -5.37 11.46
CA GLY A 63 -2.67 -5.80 12.74
C GLY A 63 -2.49 -7.29 13.02
N VAL A 64 -2.88 -7.72 14.22
CA VAL A 64 -2.91 -9.15 14.61
C VAL A 64 -3.79 -9.98 13.65
N GLU A 65 -4.82 -9.36 13.08
CA GLU A 65 -5.78 -10.04 12.20
C GLU A 65 -5.12 -10.60 10.93
N SER A 66 -4.20 -9.88 10.27
CA SER A 66 -3.50 -10.39 9.09
C SER A 66 -2.63 -11.62 9.40
N TRP A 67 -2.02 -11.66 10.59
CA TRP A 67 -1.26 -12.82 11.05
C TRP A 67 -2.15 -14.01 11.36
N ARG A 68 -3.29 -13.78 12.04
CA ARG A 68 -4.29 -14.82 12.32
C ARG A 68 -4.82 -15.43 11.03
N LYS A 69 -5.14 -14.59 10.05
CA LYS A 69 -5.63 -15.00 8.74
C LYS A 69 -4.58 -15.75 7.92
N LEU A 70 -3.32 -15.29 7.93
CA LEU A 70 -2.22 -16.02 7.31
C LEU A 70 -2.08 -17.44 7.88
N GLY A 71 -2.11 -17.59 9.21
CA GLY A 71 -2.02 -18.91 9.85
C GLY A 71 -3.17 -19.83 9.46
N ALA A 72 -4.40 -19.30 9.45
CA ALA A 72 -5.57 -20.07 9.03
C ALA A 72 -5.48 -20.52 7.56
N ALA A 73 -5.07 -19.63 6.66
CA ALA A 73 -4.90 -19.95 5.24
C ALA A 73 -3.80 -21.00 5.01
N LEU A 74 -2.67 -20.92 5.73
CA LEU A 74 -1.58 -21.91 5.65
C LEU A 74 -2.01 -23.30 6.13
N LEU A 75 -2.84 -23.37 7.18
CA LEU A 75 -3.41 -24.63 7.66
C LEU A 75 -4.39 -25.24 6.68
N ALA A 76 -5.13 -24.40 5.93
CA ALA A 76 -6.11 -24.83 4.94
C ALA A 76 -5.50 -25.15 3.55
N SER A 77 -4.26 -24.71 3.28
CA SER A 77 -3.54 -24.99 2.03
C SER A 77 -2.80 -26.33 1.99
N ASN A 78 -2.89 -27.11 3.07
CA ASN A 78 -2.19 -28.38 3.28
C ASN A 78 -3.14 -29.57 3.06
#